data_AF-A0A2X2CE08-F1
#
_entry.id   AF-A0A2X2CE08-F1
#
_cell.length_a   1.000
_cell.length_b   1.000
_cell.length_c   1.000
_cell.angle_alpha   90.00
_cell.angle_beta   90.00
_cell.angle_gamma   90.00
#
_symmetry.space_group_name_H-M   'P 1'
#
loop_
_entity.id
_entity.type
_entity.pdbx_description
1 polymer ?
#
loop_
_entity_poly.entity_id
_entity_poly.type
_entity_poly.pdbx_seq_one_letter_code
_entity_poly.pdbx_strand_id
1 'polypeptide(L)'
;MGIDLGLKTTATCSDGRQLENGRFYKQLDEKLHKAQRAGRRDKSKAIHRKIANRRADALHKFSREIVNSYGTVVVGDISPTKLANGKLAMSVYDAGWSMLRTMLTYKCAHAGIVFKIVKERYTTRTCSSCGSLYGPKGVNGLRIREWTCMECSVIHDRDINAAKNILALGHERPLEEILYENMRKMPISMPAINELTGKKSG
;
A
#
# COMPACT_ATOMS: atom_id res chain seq x y z
N MET A 1 3.09 -12.02 -1.43
CA MET A 1 3.57 -10.85 -0.66
C MET A 1 2.74 -9.64 -1.03
N GLY A 2 2.00 -9.05 -0.09
CA GLY A 2 1.31 -7.78 -0.30
C GLY A 2 2.13 -6.61 0.24
N ILE A 3 2.13 -5.48 -0.46
CA ILE A 3 2.91 -4.28 -0.10
C ILE A 3 2.01 -3.05 -0.13
N ASP A 4 1.82 -2.44 1.04
CA ASP A 4 1.21 -1.13 1.23
C ASP A 4 2.28 -0.03 1.12
N LEU A 5 2.00 1.04 0.38
CA LEU A 5 2.96 2.13 0.14
C LEU A 5 2.57 3.38 0.94
N GLY A 6 3.51 3.93 1.69
CA GLY A 6 3.25 5.02 2.63
C GLY A 6 4.33 6.11 2.64
N LEU A 7 4.00 7.24 3.28
CA LEU A 7 4.92 8.38 3.46
C LEU A 7 5.73 8.26 4.75
N LYS A 8 5.14 7.69 5.81
CA LYS A 8 5.83 7.45 7.09
C LYS A 8 6.84 6.30 6.93
N THR A 9 6.34 5.17 6.47
CA THR A 9 7.10 3.98 6.06
C THR A 9 6.92 3.85 4.56
N THR A 10 8.01 3.77 3.80
CA THR A 10 7.97 3.75 2.33
C THR A 10 7.15 2.57 1.80
N ALA A 11 7.34 1.40 2.40
CA ALA A 11 6.61 0.18 2.09
C ALA A 11 6.44 -0.68 3.34
N THR A 12 5.22 -1.20 3.56
CA THR A 12 4.90 -2.15 4.62
C THR A 12 4.39 -3.44 4.01
N CYS A 13 4.96 -4.56 4.42
CA CYS A 13 4.67 -5.89 3.87
C CYS A 13 3.60 -6.61 4.71
N SER A 14 2.89 -7.54 4.06
CA SER A 14 1.82 -8.33 4.69
C SER A 14 2.30 -9.25 5.84
N ASP A 15 3.60 -9.51 5.89
CA ASP A 15 4.29 -10.28 6.94
C ASP A 15 4.93 -9.41 8.03
N GLY A 16 4.76 -8.09 7.96
CA GLY A 16 5.31 -7.14 8.92
C GLY A 16 6.68 -6.55 8.57
N ARG A 17 7.37 -7.02 7.52
CA ARG A 17 8.61 -6.37 7.06
C ARG A 17 8.32 -4.96 6.57
N GLN A 18 9.27 -4.05 6.77
CA GLN A 18 9.11 -2.64 6.43
C GLN A 18 10.35 -2.09 5.75
N LEU A 19 10.11 -1.21 4.77
CA LEU A 19 11.11 -0.29 4.25
C LEU A 19 10.86 1.07 4.86
N GLU A 20 11.67 1.43 5.84
CA GLU A 20 11.62 2.74 6.47
C GLU A 20 11.83 3.88 5.46
N ASN A 21 11.23 5.03 5.73
CA ASN A 21 11.54 6.22 4.94
C ASN A 21 12.92 6.76 5.36
N GLY A 22 13.90 6.62 4.47
CA GLY A 22 15.26 7.05 4.72
C GLY A 22 15.43 8.57 4.91
N ARG A 23 14.42 9.38 4.53
CA ARG A 23 14.41 10.85 4.64
C ARG A 23 15.71 11.49 4.15
N PHE A 24 16.26 10.92 3.06
CA PHE A 24 17.60 11.24 2.57
C PHE A 24 17.72 12.70 2.14
N TYR A 25 16.65 13.27 1.58
CA TYR A 25 16.60 14.68 1.25
C TYR A 25 16.66 15.52 2.52
N LYS A 26 15.81 15.24 3.51
CA LYS A 26 15.77 15.97 4.78
C LYS A 26 17.15 15.98 5.49
N GLN A 27 17.89 14.88 5.44
CA GLN A 27 19.23 14.78 6.04
C GLN A 27 20.28 15.67 5.35
N LEU A 28 20.07 16.02 4.09
CA LEU A 28 21.02 16.78 3.28
C LEU A 28 20.49 18.17 2.88
N ASP A 29 19.28 18.52 3.31
CA ASP A 29 18.55 19.72 2.93
C ASP A 29 19.31 21.01 3.28
N GLU A 30 19.79 21.11 4.52
CA GLU A 30 20.58 22.27 4.95
C GLU A 30 21.85 22.46 4.11
N LYS A 31 22.55 21.35 3.81
CA LYS A 31 23.76 21.37 2.97
C LYS A 31 23.44 21.75 1.53
N LEU A 32 22.31 21.27 1.01
CA LEU A 32 21.82 21.58 -0.33
C LEU A 32 21.47 23.07 -0.44
N HIS A 33 20.69 23.60 0.50
CA HIS A 33 20.29 25.01 0.52
C HIS A 33 21.48 25.95 0.65
N LYS A 34 22.47 25.63 1.50
CA LYS A 34 23.72 26.41 1.59
C LYS A 34 24.48 26.41 0.26
N ALA A 35 24.58 25.26 -0.41
CA ALA A 35 25.24 25.17 -1.72
C ALA A 35 24.50 25.96 -2.81
N GLN A 36 23.16 25.92 -2.81
CA GLN A 36 22.30 26.66 -3.74
C GLN A 36 22.43 28.18 -3.54
N ARG A 37 22.33 28.67 -2.30
CA ARG A 37 22.47 30.09 -1.98
C ARG A 37 23.85 30.64 -2.34
N ALA A 38 24.90 29.82 -2.18
CA ALA A 38 26.26 30.19 -2.56
C ALA A 38 26.56 30.03 -4.07
N GLY A 39 25.56 29.70 -4.91
CA GLY A 39 25.74 29.53 -6.35
C GLY A 39 26.63 28.34 -6.76
N ARG A 40 26.92 27.41 -5.83
CA ARG A 40 27.85 26.28 -6.05
C ARG A 40 27.17 25.13 -6.77
N ARG A 41 26.89 25.32 -8.07
CA ARG A 41 26.10 24.39 -8.91
C ARG A 41 26.59 22.94 -8.84
N ASP A 42 27.91 22.71 -8.91
CA ASP A 42 28.46 21.34 -8.91
C ASP A 42 28.28 20.65 -7.56
N LYS A 43 28.40 21.41 -6.47
CA LYS A 43 28.13 20.89 -5.11
C LYS A 43 26.65 20.54 -4.94
N SER A 44 25.73 21.38 -5.42
CA SER A 44 24.30 21.07 -5.39
C SER A 44 23.98 19.83 -6.22
N LYS A 45 24.55 19.69 -7.43
CA LYS A 45 24.40 18.50 -8.27
C LYS A 45 24.93 17.24 -7.57
N ALA A 46 26.09 17.32 -6.92
CA ALA A 46 26.68 16.21 -6.19
C ALA A 46 25.79 15.77 -5.01
N ILE A 47 25.20 16.72 -4.27
CA ILE A 47 24.25 16.43 -3.18
C ILE A 47 22.99 15.75 -3.72
N HIS A 48 22.39 16.26 -4.80
CA HIS A 48 21.24 15.61 -5.44
C HIS A 48 21.55 14.18 -5.88
N ARG A 49 22.71 13.95 -6.52
CA ARG A 49 23.16 12.61 -6.91
C ARG A 49 23.31 11.68 -5.69
N LYS A 50 23.86 12.19 -4.59
CA LYS A 50 24.00 11.42 -3.34
C LYS A 50 22.65 11.02 -2.76
N ILE A 51 21.67 11.92 -2.74
CA ILE A 51 20.29 11.64 -2.30
C ILE A 51 19.67 10.56 -3.19
N ALA A 52 19.76 10.72 -4.51
CA ALA A 52 19.20 9.78 -5.48
C ALA A 52 19.82 8.38 -5.34
N ASN A 53 21.14 8.29 -5.20
CA ASN A 53 21.85 7.02 -5.07
C ASN A 53 21.50 6.28 -3.77
N ARG A 54 21.39 6.99 -2.64
CA ARG A 54 20.98 6.37 -1.36
C ARG A 54 19.56 5.83 -1.41
N ARG A 55 18.65 6.58 -2.04
CA ARG A 55 17.28 6.12 -2.27
C ARG A 55 17.26 4.89 -3.17
N ALA A 56 17.94 4.94 -4.31
CA ALA A 56 18.01 3.80 -5.23
C ALA A 56 18.58 2.55 -4.56
N ASP A 57 19.67 2.67 -3.78
CA ASP A 57 20.28 1.55 -3.05
C ASP A 57 19.29 0.88 -2.08
N ALA A 58 18.59 1.68 -1.25
CA ALA A 58 17.59 1.17 -0.32
C ALA A 58 16.45 0.44 -1.05
N LEU A 59 15.93 1.02 -2.13
CA LEU A 59 14.88 0.41 -2.94
C LEU A 59 15.35 -0.86 -3.66
N HIS A 60 16.59 -0.89 -4.16
CA HIS A 60 17.16 -2.06 -4.81
C HIS A 60 17.33 -3.22 -3.83
N LYS A 61 17.86 -2.97 -2.62
CA LYS A 61 18.04 -3.99 -1.60
C LYS A 61 16.70 -4.59 -1.19
N PHE A 62 15.74 -3.73 -0.83
CA PHE A 62 14.40 -4.15 -0.44
C PHE A 62 13.70 -4.96 -1.54
N SER A 63 13.64 -4.43 -2.77
CA SER A 63 12.98 -5.14 -3.88
C SER A 63 13.67 -6.46 -4.23
N ARG A 64 15.00 -6.58 -4.06
CA ARG A 64 15.70 -7.85 -4.30
C ARG A 64 15.37 -8.87 -3.22
N GLU A 65 15.36 -8.45 -1.96
CA GLU A 65 14.97 -9.30 -0.83
C GLU A 65 13.56 -9.85 -1.02
N ILE A 66 12.59 -9.00 -1.38
CA ILE A 66 11.22 -9.42 -1.64
C ILE A 66 11.13 -10.42 -2.79
N VAL A 67 11.79 -10.15 -3.92
CA VAL A 67 11.72 -11.03 -5.09
C VAL A 67 12.38 -12.39 -4.84
N ASN A 68 13.45 -12.43 -4.03
CA ASN A 68 14.12 -13.69 -3.70
C ASN A 68 13.28 -14.60 -2.77
N SER A 69 12.38 -14.01 -1.98
CA SER A 69 11.70 -14.73 -0.90
C SER A 69 10.27 -15.17 -1.22
N TYR A 70 9.66 -14.68 -2.31
CA TYR A 70 8.23 -14.93 -2.61
C TYR A 70 7.98 -15.19 -4.10
N GLY A 71 7.09 -16.13 -4.41
CA GLY A 71 6.65 -16.40 -5.79
C GLY A 71 5.59 -15.44 -6.34
N THR A 72 5.09 -14.50 -5.54
CA THR A 72 4.09 -13.50 -5.96
C THR A 72 4.22 -12.23 -5.13
N VAL A 73 4.23 -11.08 -5.81
CA VAL A 73 4.30 -9.75 -5.23
C VAL A 73 3.12 -8.90 -5.72
N VAL A 74 2.39 -8.31 -4.78
CA VAL A 74 1.21 -7.47 -5.04
C VAL A 74 1.42 -6.12 -4.37
N VAL A 75 1.27 -5.04 -5.12
CA VAL A 75 1.50 -3.67 -4.62
C VAL A 75 0.22 -2.84 -4.72
N GLY A 76 -0.07 -2.08 -3.67
CA GLY A 76 -1.16 -1.09 -3.68
C GLY A 76 -0.92 0.06 -4.66
N ASP A 77 -1.96 0.45 -5.37
CA ASP A 77 -1.95 1.59 -6.28
C ASP A 77 -2.14 2.93 -5.53
N ILE A 78 -1.08 3.41 -4.88
CA ILE A 78 -0.96 4.81 -4.51
C ILE A 78 -0.71 5.66 -5.77
N SER A 79 -1.54 6.68 -6.01
CA SER A 79 -1.38 7.64 -7.10
C SER A 79 -0.38 8.73 -6.68
N PRO A 80 0.90 8.66 -7.11
CA PRO A 80 1.93 9.58 -6.63
C PRO A 80 1.66 10.99 -7.13
N THR A 81 1.09 11.13 -8.34
CA THR A 81 0.75 12.40 -8.97
C THR A 81 -0.29 13.20 -8.20
N LYS A 82 -1.23 12.53 -7.52
CA LYS A 82 -2.22 13.21 -6.65
C LYS A 82 -1.59 13.74 -5.36
N LEU A 83 -0.53 13.09 -4.88
CA LEU A 83 0.15 13.45 -3.62
C LEU A 83 1.39 14.32 -3.83
N ALA A 84 1.91 14.40 -5.06
CA ALA A 84 3.11 15.14 -5.41
C ALA A 84 2.89 16.66 -5.57
N ASN A 85 1.73 17.18 -5.18
CA ASN A 85 1.41 18.60 -5.24
C ASN A 85 1.53 19.25 -3.84
N GLY A 86 2.15 20.43 -3.77
CA GLY A 86 2.25 21.22 -2.54
C GLY A 86 3.21 20.64 -1.49
N LYS A 87 2.82 20.68 -0.21
CA LYS A 87 3.71 20.43 0.94
C LYS A 87 4.22 18.98 1.06
N LEU A 88 3.59 18.02 0.39
CA LEU A 88 3.96 16.60 0.45
C LEU A 88 4.87 16.14 -0.69
N ALA A 89 5.08 16.98 -1.71
CA ALA A 89 5.85 16.65 -2.89
C ALA A 89 7.23 16.06 -2.54
N MET A 90 7.95 16.71 -1.62
CA MET A 90 9.27 16.24 -1.19
C MET A 90 9.22 14.87 -0.52
N SER A 91 8.23 14.61 0.32
CA SER A 91 8.07 13.33 0.99
C SER A 91 7.71 12.21 0.00
N VAL A 92 6.91 12.51 -1.03
CA VAL A 92 6.59 11.58 -2.11
C VAL A 92 7.84 11.23 -2.92
N TYR A 93 8.64 12.24 -3.28
CA TYR A 93 9.90 12.01 -3.99
C TYR A 93 10.91 11.21 -3.16
N ASP A 94 10.98 11.45 -1.85
CA ASP A 94 11.85 10.69 -0.95
C ASP A 94 11.40 9.24 -0.78
N ALA A 95 10.10 8.97 -0.76
CA ALA A 95 9.57 7.61 -0.70
C ALA A 95 9.87 6.81 -1.99
N GLY A 96 9.91 7.45 -3.16
CA GLY A 96 10.38 6.79 -4.39
C GLY A 96 9.49 5.64 -4.89
N TRP A 97 8.18 5.70 -4.64
CA TRP A 97 7.24 4.62 -4.99
C TRP A 97 7.27 4.19 -6.46
N SER A 98 7.32 5.13 -7.40
CA SER A 98 7.40 4.81 -8.84
C SER A 98 8.68 4.04 -9.18
N MET A 99 9.79 4.38 -8.51
CA MET A 99 11.06 3.69 -8.67
C MET A 99 10.98 2.28 -8.09
N LEU A 100 10.39 2.13 -6.89
CA LEU A 100 10.17 0.81 -6.28
C LEU A 100 9.31 -0.10 -7.16
N ARG A 101 8.20 0.42 -7.71
CA ARG A 101 7.34 -0.33 -8.64
C ARG A 101 8.08 -0.76 -9.89
N THR A 102 8.87 0.13 -10.48
CA THR A 102 9.70 -0.20 -11.65
C THR A 102 10.67 -1.34 -11.31
N MET A 103 11.33 -1.25 -10.14
CA MET A 103 12.24 -2.29 -9.66
C MET A 103 11.57 -3.63 -9.43
N LEU A 104 10.43 -3.66 -8.75
CA LEU A 104 9.67 -4.89 -8.55
C LEU A 104 9.21 -5.46 -9.89
N THR A 105 8.74 -4.63 -10.82
CA THR A 105 8.28 -5.08 -12.15
C THR A 105 9.37 -5.86 -12.88
N TYR A 106 10.55 -5.25 -13.11
CA TYR A 106 11.59 -5.93 -13.89
C TYR A 106 12.24 -7.07 -13.12
N LYS A 107 12.37 -6.99 -11.78
CA LYS A 107 12.98 -8.07 -10.99
C LYS A 107 12.07 -9.28 -10.88
N CYS A 108 10.77 -9.08 -10.72
CA CYS A 108 9.79 -10.18 -10.73
C CYS A 108 9.80 -10.89 -12.09
N ALA A 109 9.79 -10.12 -13.18
CA ALA A 109 9.87 -10.67 -14.54
C ALA A 109 11.15 -11.49 -14.75
N HIS A 110 12.30 -10.97 -14.31
CA HIS A 110 13.58 -11.68 -14.39
C HIS A 110 13.63 -12.97 -13.55
N ALA A 111 12.98 -12.97 -12.39
CA ALA A 111 12.89 -14.15 -11.52
C ALA A 111 11.78 -15.14 -11.92
N GLY A 112 10.97 -14.81 -12.93
CA GLY A 112 9.83 -15.65 -13.35
C GLY A 112 8.67 -15.68 -12.34
N ILE A 113 8.52 -14.67 -11.49
CA ILE A 113 7.47 -14.60 -10.46
C ILE A 113 6.40 -13.57 -10.80
N VAL A 114 5.21 -13.74 -10.20
CA VAL A 114 4.05 -12.89 -10.46
C VAL A 114 4.21 -11.51 -9.81
N PHE A 115 3.99 -10.45 -10.59
CA PHE A 115 3.86 -9.08 -10.10
C PHE A 115 2.49 -8.50 -10.47
N LYS A 116 1.75 -7.97 -9.49
CA LYS A 116 0.44 -7.32 -9.70
C LYS A 116 0.39 -5.96 -9.00
N ILE A 117 -0.31 -5.01 -9.62
CA ILE A 117 -0.72 -3.74 -8.99
C ILE A 117 -2.23 -3.77 -8.83
N VAL A 118 -2.73 -3.46 -7.64
CA VAL A 118 -4.17 -3.50 -7.33
C VAL A 118 -4.66 -2.16 -6.78
N LYS A 119 -5.92 -1.84 -7.07
CA LYS A 119 -6.57 -0.66 -6.49
C LYS A 119 -6.78 -0.87 -4.99
N GLU A 120 -6.12 -0.06 -4.17
CA GLU A 120 -6.10 -0.21 -2.71
C GLU A 120 -7.31 0.40 -1.98
N ARG A 121 -8.46 0.54 -2.65
CA ARG A 121 -9.65 1.10 -1.99
C ARG A 121 -10.05 0.23 -0.82
N TYR A 122 -10.28 0.87 0.33
CA TYR A 122 -10.76 0.24 1.56
C TYR A 122 -9.79 -0.76 2.23
N THR A 123 -8.57 -0.94 1.72
CA THR A 123 -7.59 -1.87 2.30
C THR A 123 -7.23 -1.51 3.74
N THR A 124 -7.21 -0.22 4.09
CA THR A 124 -6.89 0.24 5.46
C THR A 124 -8.08 0.13 6.42
N ARG A 125 -9.30 -0.13 5.90
CA ARG A 125 -10.55 -0.18 6.67
C ARG A 125 -11.10 -1.59 6.82
N THR A 126 -10.81 -2.45 5.86
CA THR A 126 -11.28 -3.84 5.85
C THR A 126 -10.47 -4.63 6.86
N CYS A 127 -11.11 -5.42 7.71
CA CYS A 127 -10.44 -6.37 8.58
C CYS A 127 -9.85 -7.49 7.73
N SER A 128 -8.53 -7.67 7.75
CA SER A 128 -7.88 -8.77 7.02
C SER A 128 -8.15 -10.16 7.62
N SER A 129 -8.76 -10.22 8.81
CA SER A 129 -9.14 -11.48 9.48
C SER A 129 -10.55 -11.93 9.12
N CYS A 130 -11.55 -11.05 9.20
CA CYS A 130 -12.96 -11.41 8.99
C CYS A 130 -13.65 -10.70 7.82
N GLY A 131 -12.99 -9.76 7.13
CA GLY A 131 -13.58 -9.04 6.00
C GLY A 131 -14.36 -7.76 6.36
N SER A 132 -14.80 -7.62 7.62
CA SER A 132 -15.63 -6.49 8.05
C SER A 132 -15.01 -5.10 7.85
N LEU A 133 -15.83 -4.12 7.50
CA LEU A 133 -15.40 -2.74 7.18
C LEU A 133 -15.52 -1.78 8.38
N TYR A 134 -14.76 -2.03 9.45
CA TYR A 134 -14.79 -1.20 10.68
C TYR A 134 -13.56 -0.33 10.92
N GLY A 135 -12.55 -0.41 10.07
CA GLY A 135 -11.31 0.31 10.29
C GLY A 135 -11.44 1.83 10.10
N PRO A 136 -10.38 2.57 10.47
CA PRO A 136 -10.37 4.03 10.56
C PRO A 136 -10.85 4.75 9.29
N LYS A 137 -11.78 5.70 9.44
CA LYS A 137 -12.37 6.48 8.34
C LYS A 137 -12.03 7.97 8.44
N GLY A 138 -11.99 8.63 7.27
CA GLY A 138 -11.82 10.07 7.17
C GLY A 138 -10.40 10.55 7.49
N VAL A 139 -10.21 11.87 7.51
CA VAL A 139 -8.90 12.49 7.72
C VAL A 139 -8.34 12.18 9.12
N ASN A 140 -9.20 12.14 10.14
CA ASN A 140 -8.79 11.78 11.50
C ASN A 140 -8.32 10.32 11.58
N GLY A 141 -8.90 9.43 10.77
CA GLY A 141 -8.48 8.04 10.67
C GLY A 141 -7.08 7.83 10.10
N LEU A 142 -6.49 8.84 9.44
CA LEU A 142 -5.10 8.76 8.94
C LEU A 142 -4.07 8.70 10.09
N ARG A 143 -4.42 9.22 11.28
CA ARG A 143 -3.55 9.21 12.46
C ARG A 143 -3.64 7.91 13.25
N ILE A 144 -4.70 7.14 13.06
CA ILE A 144 -4.92 5.87 13.77
C ILE A 144 -3.99 4.82 13.16
N ARG A 145 -3.05 4.32 13.97
CA ARG A 145 -2.06 3.33 13.54
C ARG A 145 -2.44 1.92 13.98
N GLU A 146 -3.16 1.81 15.08
CA GLU A 146 -3.69 0.56 15.58
C GLU A 146 -5.19 0.68 15.83
N TRP A 147 -5.94 -0.38 15.54
CA TRP A 147 -7.38 -0.44 15.79
C TRP A 147 -7.83 -1.87 16.02
N THR A 148 -8.91 -2.03 16.79
CA THR A 148 -9.54 -3.32 17.06
C THR A 148 -10.75 -3.51 16.17
N CYS A 149 -10.84 -4.65 15.50
CA CYS A 149 -12.02 -5.01 14.72
C CYS A 149 -13.23 -5.21 15.64
N MET A 150 -14.34 -4.52 15.36
CA MET A 150 -15.57 -4.65 16.16
C MET A 150 -16.29 -5.99 15.96
N GLU A 151 -16.03 -6.69 14.85
CA GLU A 151 -16.67 -7.96 14.52
C GLU A 151 -15.92 -9.16 15.11
N CYS A 152 -14.59 -9.23 14.94
CA CYS A 152 -13.78 -10.38 15.35
C CYS A 152 -12.75 -10.09 16.44
N SER A 153 -12.72 -8.86 16.97
CA SER A 153 -11.84 -8.41 18.05
C SER A 153 -10.33 -8.49 17.78
N VAL A 154 -9.90 -8.82 16.55
CA VAL A 154 -8.48 -8.78 16.17
C VAL A 154 -7.95 -7.35 16.22
N ILE A 155 -6.77 -7.19 16.80
CA ILE A 155 -6.02 -5.93 16.82
C ILE A 155 -5.15 -5.87 15.56
N HIS A 156 -5.19 -4.73 14.86
CA HIS A 156 -4.48 -4.51 13.62
C HIS A 156 -3.51 -3.33 13.73
N ASP A 157 -2.26 -3.52 13.33
CA ASP A 157 -1.49 -2.43 12.72
C ASP A 157 -2.14 -2.11 11.36
N ARG A 158 -2.45 -0.83 11.13
CA ARG A 158 -3.17 -0.34 9.97
C ARG A 158 -2.49 -0.67 8.65
N ASP A 159 -1.17 -0.50 8.56
CA ASP A 159 -0.43 -0.63 7.31
C ASP A 159 -0.14 -2.11 7.01
N ILE A 160 0.13 -2.93 8.04
CA ILE A 160 0.22 -4.39 7.90
C ILE A 160 -1.13 -4.98 7.47
N ASN A 161 -2.23 -4.53 8.07
CA ASN A 161 -3.58 -4.94 7.68
C ASN A 161 -3.89 -4.54 6.23
N ALA A 162 -3.54 -3.31 5.83
CA ALA A 162 -3.68 -2.87 4.46
C ALA A 162 -2.88 -3.75 3.50
N ALA A 163 -1.62 -4.09 3.83
CA ALA A 163 -0.79 -4.96 3.03
C ALA A 163 -1.37 -6.39 2.89
N LYS A 164 -1.98 -6.93 3.96
CA LYS A 164 -2.72 -8.21 3.90
C LYS A 164 -3.93 -8.14 2.96
N ASN A 165 -4.70 -7.05 3.01
CA ASN A 165 -5.83 -6.84 2.11
C ASN A 165 -5.40 -6.63 0.65
N ILE A 166 -4.29 -5.93 0.42
CA ILE A 166 -3.67 -5.78 -0.91
C ILE A 166 -3.30 -7.16 -1.47
N LEU A 167 -2.70 -8.03 -0.66
CA LEU A 167 -2.41 -9.41 -1.06
C LEU A 167 -3.69 -10.17 -1.42
N ALA A 168 -4.74 -10.07 -0.60
CA ALA A 168 -6.03 -10.70 -0.84
C ALA A 168 -6.65 -10.26 -2.17
N LEU A 169 -6.63 -8.96 -2.48
CA LEU A 169 -7.06 -8.41 -3.76
C LEU A 169 -6.25 -8.95 -4.95
N GLY A 170 -4.94 -9.15 -4.80
CA GLY A 170 -4.10 -9.75 -5.84
C GLY A 170 -4.42 -11.22 -6.11
N HIS A 171 -5.02 -11.90 -5.13
CA HIS A 171 -5.62 -13.23 -5.25
C HIS A 171 -7.11 -13.19 -5.61
N GLU A 172 -7.62 -12.03 -6.05
CA GLU A 172 -9.01 -11.84 -6.49
C GLU A 172 -10.06 -12.14 -5.40
N ARG A 173 -9.67 -12.00 -4.12
CA ARG A 173 -10.61 -12.06 -3.00
C ARG A 173 -11.19 -10.66 -2.79
N PRO A 174 -12.50 -10.45 -3.02
CA PRO A 174 -13.11 -9.14 -2.88
C PRO A 174 -13.09 -8.69 -1.41
N LEU A 175 -12.83 -7.40 -1.18
CA LEU A 175 -13.12 -6.75 0.10
C LEU A 175 -14.64 -6.50 0.16
N GLU A 176 -15.28 -6.68 1.30
CA GLU A 176 -16.75 -6.79 1.42
C GLU A 176 -17.57 -5.64 0.80
N GLU A 177 -17.00 -4.44 0.61
CA GLU A 177 -17.69 -3.35 -0.10
C GLU A 177 -17.81 -3.62 -1.61
N ILE A 178 -16.86 -4.36 -2.23
CA ILE A 178 -16.96 -4.86 -3.61
C ILE A 178 -18.07 -5.91 -3.72
N LEU A 179 -18.24 -6.78 -2.72
CA LEU A 179 -19.37 -7.72 -2.69
C LEU A 179 -20.69 -6.94 -2.59
N TYR A 180 -20.81 -5.95 -1.71
CA TYR A 180 -22.03 -5.15 -1.57
C TYR A 180 -22.38 -4.34 -2.83
N GLU A 181 -21.40 -3.69 -3.48
CA GLU A 181 -21.63 -2.95 -4.74
C GLU A 181 -21.90 -3.87 -5.94
N ASN A 182 -21.29 -5.06 -5.99
CA ASN A 182 -21.58 -6.05 -7.04
C ASN A 182 -22.91 -6.76 -6.80
N MET A 183 -23.28 -7.08 -5.56
CA MET A 183 -24.60 -7.61 -5.17
C MET A 183 -25.72 -6.62 -5.49
N ARG A 184 -25.48 -5.31 -5.34
CA ARG A 184 -26.44 -4.25 -5.75
C ARG A 184 -26.66 -4.16 -7.27
N LYS A 185 -25.73 -4.67 -8.07
CA LYS A 185 -25.77 -4.62 -9.55
C LYS A 185 -26.22 -5.94 -10.18
N MET A 186 -26.43 -6.99 -9.39
CA MET A 186 -27.06 -8.21 -9.89
C MET A 186 -28.56 -7.94 -10.12
N PRO A 187 -29.12 -8.27 -11.29
CA PRO A 187 -30.57 -8.22 -11.47
C PRO A 187 -31.20 -9.17 -10.46
N ILE A 188 -32.11 -8.66 -9.63
CA ILE A 188 -32.86 -9.46 -8.68
C ILE A 188 -33.83 -10.32 -9.49
N SER A 189 -33.42 -11.54 -9.79
CA SER A 189 -34.36 -12.64 -10.03
C SER A 189 -33.81 -13.89 -9.39
N MET A 190 -34.14 -14.10 -8.12
CA MET A 190 -34.15 -15.44 -7.53
C MET A 190 -35.55 -15.70 -6.95
N PRO A 191 -36.13 -16.90 -7.15
CA PRO A 191 -37.50 -17.18 -6.75
C PRO A 191 -37.67 -17.11 -5.24
N ALA A 192 -38.90 -16.78 -4.82
CA ALA A 192 -39.30 -16.74 -3.43
C ALA A 192 -38.89 -18.03 -2.69
N ILE A 193 -38.12 -17.87 -1.62
CA ILE A 193 -37.95 -18.90 -0.58
C ILE A 193 -39.30 -19.03 0.10
N ASN A 194 -40.17 -19.86 -0.45
CA ASN A 194 -41.42 -20.26 0.17
C ASN A 194 -41.36 -21.75 0.46
N GLU A 195 -40.47 -22.13 1.38
CA GLU A 195 -40.38 -23.51 1.88
C GLU A 195 -39.69 -23.58 3.25
N LEU A 196 -40.09 -22.72 4.20
CA LEU A 196 -39.75 -22.85 5.61
C LEU A 196 -40.91 -22.42 6.53
N THR A 197 -42.13 -22.87 6.24
CA THR A 197 -43.09 -23.14 7.32
C THR A 197 -43.89 -24.39 6.94
N GLY A 198 -43.51 -25.52 7.52
CA GLY A 198 -44.30 -26.73 7.46
C GLY A 198 -45.68 -26.49 8.07
N LYS A 199 -46.72 -26.48 7.24
CA LYS A 199 -48.06 -26.86 7.64
C LYS A 199 -48.54 -27.97 6.71
N LYS A 200 -48.59 -29.17 7.28
CA LYS A 200 -49.23 -30.34 6.70
C LYS A 200 -50.73 -30.10 6.59
N SER A 201 -51.27 -30.62 5.49
CA SER A 201 -52.67 -30.95 5.22
C SER A 201 -53.51 -31.35 6.43
N GLY A 202 -54.72 -30.81 6.49
CA GLY A 202 -55.84 -31.18 7.36
C GLY A 202 -57.05 -30.36 6.98
#